data_AF-T0Y5B6-F1
#
_entry.id   AF-T0Y5B6-F1
#
_cell.length_a   1.000
_cell.length_b   1.000
_cell.length_c   1.000
_cell.angle_alpha   90.00
_cell.angle_beta   90.00
_cell.angle_gamma   90.00
#
_symmetry.space_group_name_H-M   'P 1'
#
loop_
_entity.id
_entity.type
_entity.pdbx_description
1 polymer ?
#
loop_
_entity_poly.entity_id
_entity_poly.type
_entity_poly.pdbx_seq_one_letter_code
_entity_poly.pdbx_strand_id
1 'polypeptide(L)'
;MCRICQDTAQAEKNDIFRYVLDRSVESTNNRAERAIRPIVTYRKVSGGPRSDRGAKDFCRVYTVLESRRKKGKLQFRANPG
;
A
#
# COMPACT_ATOMS: atom_id res chain seq x y z
N MET A 1 -12.74 14.35 17.13
CA MET A 1 -11.91 13.23 16.65
C MET A 1 -12.00 12.11 17.67
N CYS A 2 -12.28 10.87 17.26
CA CYS A 2 -12.39 9.74 18.19
C CYS A 2 -11.03 9.45 18.87
N ARG A 3 -11.05 8.98 20.12
CA ARG A 3 -9.85 8.72 20.93
C ARG A 3 -8.88 7.74 20.24
N ILE A 4 -9.41 6.69 19.61
CA ILE A 4 -8.63 5.73 18.80
C ILE A 4 -7.86 6.43 17.67
N CYS A 5 -8.50 7.38 16.97
CA CYS A 5 -7.85 8.12 15.89
C CYS A 5 -6.76 9.07 16.42
N GLN A 6 -6.98 9.67 17.59
CA GLN A 6 -5.99 10.52 18.24
C GLN A 6 -4.78 9.71 18.70
N ASP A 7 -5.01 8.55 19.34
CA ASP A 7 -3.95 7.68 19.84
C ASP A 7 -3.10 7.15 18.68
N THR A 8 -3.74 6.75 17.57
CA THR A 8 -3.04 6.29 16.37
C THR A 8 -2.22 7.42 15.73
N ALA A 9 -2.80 8.61 15.60
CA ALA A 9 -2.10 9.76 15.02
C ALA A 9 -0.91 10.21 15.89
N GLN A 10 -1.04 10.09 17.21
CA GLN A 10 0.02 10.42 18.16
C GLN A 10 1.16 9.40 18.13
N ALA A 11 0.84 8.10 18.00
CA ALA A 11 1.85 7.04 17.88
C ALA A 11 2.68 7.17 16.60
N GLU A 12 2.05 7.51 15.48
CA GLU A 12 2.68 7.60 14.16
C GLU A 12 3.12 9.02 13.78
N LYS A 13 3.13 9.96 14.74
CA LYS A 13 3.35 11.39 14.51
C LYS A 13 4.63 11.69 13.72
N ASN A 14 5.71 10.96 14.03
CA ASN A 14 7.01 11.20 13.39
C ASN A 14 7.00 10.86 11.90
N ASP A 15 6.24 9.84 11.48
CA ASP A 15 6.17 9.41 10.09
C ASP A 15 5.16 10.24 9.30
N ILE A 16 4.01 10.58 9.89
CA ILE A 16 2.98 11.41 9.25
C ILE A 16 3.50 12.81 8.95
N PHE A 17 4.34 13.39 9.82
CA PHE A 17 4.90 14.73 9.65
C PHE A 17 6.34 14.74 9.15
N ARG A 18 6.87 13.62 8.65
CA ARG A 18 8.28 13.53 8.22
C ARG A 18 8.65 14.55 7.15
N TYR A 19 7.72 14.89 6.26
CA TYR A 19 7.89 15.90 5.21
C TYR A 19 8.17 17.32 5.74
N VAL A 20 7.85 17.59 7.01
CA VAL A 20 8.13 18.88 7.67
C VAL A 20 9.62 19.01 7.98
N LEU A 21 10.25 17.91 8.39
CA LEU A 21 11.68 17.85 8.74
C LEU A 21 12.56 17.59 7.52
N ASP A 22 12.06 16.82 6.56
CA ASP A 22 12.77 16.43 5.35
C ASP A 22 11.97 16.79 4.10
N ARG A 23 12.40 17.85 3.42
CA ARG A 23 11.75 18.35 2.19
C ARG A 23 11.89 17.40 1.00
N SER A 24 12.75 16.38 1.07
CA SER A 24 12.85 15.35 0.03
C SER A 24 11.67 14.37 0.06
N VAL A 25 10.94 14.32 1.18
CA VAL A 25 9.75 13.49 1.34
C VAL A 25 8.52 14.25 0.83
N GLU A 26 7.75 13.62 -0.05
CA GLU A 26 6.48 14.17 -0.54
C GLU A 26 5.51 14.38 0.63
N SER A 27 4.86 15.55 0.71
CA SER A 27 3.86 15.86 1.74
C SER A 27 2.54 15.11 1.56
N THR A 28 2.37 14.44 0.42
CA THR A 28 1.17 13.68 0.06
C THR A 28 1.42 12.18 0.13
N ASN A 29 0.38 11.42 0.48
CA ASN A 29 0.43 9.96 0.50
C ASN A 29 0.17 9.32 -0.88
N ASN A 30 0.20 10.11 -1.97
CA ASN A 30 -0.20 9.67 -3.31
C ASN A 30 0.54 8.41 -3.78
N ARG A 31 1.84 8.33 -3.48
CA ARG A 31 2.67 7.17 -3.84
C ARG A 31 2.20 5.88 -3.17
N ALA A 32 1.87 5.92 -1.88
CA ALA A 32 1.41 4.71 -1.18
C ALA A 32 -0.01 4.34 -1.61
N GLU A 33 -0.89 5.34 -1.76
CA GLU A 33 -2.25 5.10 -2.27
C GLU A 33 -2.25 4.45 -3.65
N ARG A 34 -1.43 4.96 -4.59
CA ARG A 34 -1.30 4.35 -5.92
C ARG A 34 -0.79 2.91 -5.85
N ALA A 35 0.10 2.59 -4.91
CA ALA A 35 0.64 1.24 -4.75
C ALA A 35 -0.40 0.25 -4.19
N ILE A 36 -1.31 0.70 -3.31
CA ILE A 36 -2.34 -0.17 -2.70
C ILE A 36 -3.64 -0.24 -3.51
N ARG A 37 -3.92 0.75 -4.38
CA ARG A 37 -5.11 0.80 -5.26
C ARG A 37 -5.45 -0.53 -5.95
N PRO A 38 -4.50 -1.26 -6.57
CA PRO A 38 -4.82 -2.52 -7.22
C PRO A 38 -5.40 -3.57 -6.26
N ILE A 39 -4.91 -3.64 -5.01
CA ILE A 39 -5.40 -4.58 -4.00
C ILE A 39 -6.83 -4.21 -3.58
N VAL A 40 -7.10 -2.93 -3.30
CA VAL A 40 -8.44 -2.51 -2.85
C VAL A 40 -9.47 -2.63 -3.96
N THR A 41 -9.08 -2.36 -5.21
CA THR A 41 -9.93 -2.61 -6.39
C THR A 41 -10.19 -4.10 -6.57
N TYR A 42 -9.14 -4.94 -6.49
CA TYR A 42 -9.29 -6.39 -6.52
C TYR A 42 -10.29 -6.85 -5.45
N ARG A 43 -10.10 -6.46 -4.19
CA ARG A 43 -11.00 -6.83 -3.08
C ARG A 43 -12.42 -6.34 -3.31
N LYS A 44 -12.62 -5.15 -3.87
CA LYS A 44 -13.94 -4.59 -4.17
C LYS A 44 -14.67 -5.42 -5.23
N VAL A 45 -13.97 -5.85 -6.29
CA VAL A 45 -14.58 -6.56 -7.42
C VAL A 45 -14.73 -8.06 -7.14
N SER A 46 -13.72 -8.70 -6.56
CA SER A 46 -13.69 -10.16 -6.33
C SER A 46 -14.19 -10.59 -4.96
N GLY A 47 -14.42 -9.65 -4.05
CA GLY A 47 -14.66 -9.92 -2.62
C GLY A 47 -13.39 -10.27 -1.83
N GLY A 48 -12.27 -10.51 -2.51
CA GLY A 48 -10.99 -10.84 -1.90
C GLY A 48 -10.96 -12.20 -1.19
N PRO A 49 -9.86 -12.49 -0.46
CA PRO A 49 -9.69 -13.75 0.25
C PRO A 49 -10.71 -13.92 1.39
N ARG A 50 -11.23 -15.15 1.57
CA ARG A 50 -12.24 -15.49 2.59
C ARG A 50 -11.67 -16.13 3.86
N SER A 51 -10.35 -16.23 3.96
CA SER A 51 -9.64 -16.75 5.13
C SER A 51 -8.36 -15.95 5.38
N ASP A 52 -7.91 -15.91 6.63
CA ASP A 52 -6.67 -15.24 7.02
C ASP A 52 -5.45 -15.82 6.31
N ARG A 53 -5.43 -17.14 6.12
CA ARG A 53 -4.37 -17.81 5.36
C ARG A 53 -4.35 -17.33 3.91
N GLY A 54 -5.51 -17.32 3.25
CA GLY A 54 -5.61 -16.82 1.87
C GLY A 54 -5.23 -15.34 1.75
N ALA A 55 -5.58 -14.52 2.75
CA ALA A 55 -5.18 -13.12 2.79
C ALA A 55 -3.66 -12.96 2.91
N LYS A 56 -3.02 -13.72 3.80
CA LYS A 56 -1.55 -13.71 3.96
C LYS A 56 -0.83 -14.17 2.70
N ASP A 57 -1.30 -15.24 2.07
CA ASP A 57 -0.69 -15.78 0.86
C ASP A 57 -0.84 -14.81 -0.33
N PHE A 58 -2.02 -14.20 -0.49
CA PHE A 58 -2.24 -13.13 -1.47
C PHE A 58 -1.29 -11.95 -1.25
N CYS A 59 -1.18 -11.46 0.00
CA CYS A 59 -0.29 -10.36 0.34
C CYS A 59 1.19 -10.68 0.05
N ARG A 60 1.64 -11.92 0.32
CA ARG A 60 3.02 -12.36 0.02
C ARG A 60 3.31 -12.32 -1.48
N VAL A 61 2.43 -12.91 -2.29
CA VAL A 61 2.57 -12.93 -3.75
C VAL A 61 2.58 -11.50 -4.29
N TYR A 62 1.61 -10.68 -3.89
CA TYR A 62 1.52 -9.29 -4.33
C TYR A 62 2.76 -8.46 -3.94
N THR A 63 3.28 -8.64 -2.72
CA THR A 63 4.50 -7.96 -2.25
C THR A 63 5.71 -8.25 -3.14
N VAL A 64 5.90 -9.52 -3.53
CA VAL A 64 6.98 -9.92 -4.44
C VAL A 64 6.81 -9.30 -5.82
N LEU A 65 5.59 -9.35 -6.36
CA LEU A 65 5.27 -8.77 -7.68
C LEU A 65 5.51 -7.25 -7.70
N GLU A 66 4.99 -6.52 -6.71
CA GLU A 66 5.20 -5.07 -6.61
C GLU A 66 6.65 -4.70 -6.42
N SER A 67 7.39 -5.46 -5.62
CA SER A 67 8.82 -5.26 -5.43
C SER A 67 9.61 -5.44 -6.72
N ARG A 68 9.26 -6.46 -7.53
CA ARG A 68 9.85 -6.69 -8.86
C ARG A 68 9.45 -5.59 -9.84
N ARG A 69 8.18 -5.14 -9.82
CA ARG A 69 7.64 -4.06 -10.65
C ARG A 69 8.37 -2.75 -10.40
N LYS A 70 8.52 -2.35 -9.12
CA LYS A 70 9.25 -1.13 -8.71
C LYS A 70 10.72 -1.15 -9.13
N LYS A 71 11.34 -2.33 -9.20
CA LYS A 71 12.73 -2.51 -9.67
C LYS A 71 12.85 -2.58 -11.20
N GLY A 72 11.74 -2.50 -11.95
CA GLY A 72 11.73 -2.68 -13.40
C GLY A 72 12.07 -4.11 -13.85
N LYS A 73 12.00 -5.09 -12.94
CA LYS A 73 12.42 -6.49 -13.16
C LYS A 73 11.25 -7.46 -13.26
N LEU A 74 10.02 -6.94 -13.38
CA LEU A 74 8.86 -7.78 -13.62
C LEU A 74 8.84 -8.16 -15.10
N GLN A 75 9.17 -9.43 -15.39
CA GLN A 75 9.25 -9.95 -16.77
C GLN A 75 7.88 -10.09 -17.44
N PHE A 76 6.82 -10.15 -16.64
CA PHE A 76 5.45 -10.17 -17.15
C PHE A 76 5.04 -8.76 -17.58
N ARG A 77 5.07 -8.50 -18.89
CA ARG A 77 4.38 -7.34 -19.46
C ARG A 77 2.88 -7.65 -19.44
N ALA A 78 2.12 -6.90 -18.65
CA ALA A 78 0.68 -6.85 -18.87
C ALA A 78 0.45 -6.32 -20.29
N ASN A 79 -0.32 -7.04 -21.11
CA ASN A 79 -0.66 -6.60 -22.46
C ASN A 79 -1.23 -5.18 -22.37
N PRO A 80 -0.69 -4.19 -23.11
CA PRO A 80 -1.34 -2.90 -23.22
C PRO A 80 -2.59 -3.15 -24.07
N GLY A 81 -3.73 -3.31 -23.38
CA GLY A 81 -5.04 -3.14 -24.00
C GLY A 81 -5.26 -1.68 -24.36
#